data_AF-A0A6G7K7S7-F1
#
_entry.id   AF-A0A6G7K7S7-F1
#
_cell.length_a   1.000
_cell.length_b   1.000
_cell.length_c   1.000
_cell.angle_alpha   90.00
_cell.angle_beta   90.00
_cell.angle_gamma   90.00
#
_symmetry.space_group_name_H-M   'P 1'
#
loop_
_entity.id
_entity.type
_entity.pdbx_description
1 polymer ?
#
loop_
_entity_poly.entity_id
_entity_poly.type
_entity_poly.pdbx_seq_one_letter_code
_entity_poly.pdbx_strand_id
1 'polypeptide(L)'
;MIGDTLKKLIRSVPTRLLTAVVVLAGIVSNIASDAGYVVVIPLGAIVFAGAGRHPIAGLAAAFAGVSGGFSANLIIGPTDALLTGITNAALESANIDYSMSVTGNWYFMIASTVILTIVGTWVTTKIIEPRLGQYNGEYMPDDEPLTELENKGLRRAGIALLIFIVIMAVMLIPENGALRALDEASGQMTMDYFLSNGLIFAIFFLFAIPGLVYGMTIGKIKSSHDFVESMTESMKSMGSYIVLAFFAAQFINYFSYTNLGTILSVEGAEFLENIGFKGLPLIISFIVLAAFLDLFMGSASAKWAIMAPIFVPMMFNLGLTPELTQIAYRIADSVVNIITPLMSYFAMILVFMKRYDKRSGLGTLISTMLPYSIAFFISWVLLLVIWYFTSIPIGPDAYMHFR
;
A
#
# COMPACT_ATOMS: atom_id res chain seq x y z
N MET A 1 -20.96 -4.96 -14.14
CA MET A 1 -19.70 -4.63 -14.82
C MET A 1 -18.52 -5.40 -14.25
N ILE A 2 -17.95 -5.04 -13.09
CA ILE A 2 -16.71 -5.70 -12.60
C ILE A 2 -16.92 -7.21 -12.40
N GLY A 3 -18.02 -7.62 -11.77
CA GLY A 3 -18.38 -9.05 -11.65
C GLY A 3 -18.48 -9.76 -13.00
N ASP A 4 -19.17 -9.16 -13.97
CA ASP A 4 -19.38 -9.71 -15.32
C ASP A 4 -18.10 -9.79 -16.15
N THR A 5 -17.22 -8.79 -16.02
CA THR A 5 -15.89 -8.81 -16.61
C THR A 5 -15.04 -9.93 -16.01
N LEU A 6 -15.16 -10.16 -14.70
CA LEU A 6 -14.45 -11.24 -14.01
C LEU A 6 -15.00 -12.62 -14.38
N LYS A 7 -16.31 -12.78 -14.63
CA LYS A 7 -16.88 -14.00 -15.23
C LYS A 7 -16.17 -14.37 -16.55
N LYS A 8 -15.80 -13.38 -17.38
CA LYS A 8 -15.04 -13.60 -18.64
C LYS A 8 -13.56 -13.91 -18.43
N LEU A 9 -12.90 -13.22 -17.49
CA LEU A 9 -11.44 -13.26 -17.33
C LEU A 9 -10.92 -14.41 -16.45
N ILE A 10 -11.68 -14.84 -15.45
CA ILE A 10 -11.17 -15.78 -14.44
C ILE A 10 -11.02 -17.21 -14.98
N ARG A 11 -11.65 -17.55 -16.11
CA ARG A 11 -11.43 -18.85 -16.78
C ARG A 11 -10.00 -19.06 -17.32
N SER A 12 -9.18 -18.01 -17.42
CA SER A 12 -7.82 -18.10 -18.00
C SER A 12 -6.65 -18.02 -17.00
N VAL A 13 -6.88 -17.75 -15.72
CA VAL A 13 -5.78 -17.62 -14.73
C VAL A 13 -5.56 -18.95 -14.00
N PRO A 14 -4.34 -19.53 -14.00
CA PRO A 14 -4.05 -20.72 -13.22
C PRO A 14 -4.31 -20.47 -11.72
N THR A 15 -5.23 -21.22 -11.13
CA THR A 15 -5.67 -21.05 -9.72
C THR A 15 -4.51 -21.08 -8.72
N ARG A 16 -3.40 -21.78 -9.06
CA ARG A 16 -2.19 -21.88 -8.26
C ARG A 16 -1.36 -20.59 -8.18
N LEU A 17 -1.38 -19.77 -9.23
CA LEU A 17 -0.62 -18.51 -9.27
C LEU A 17 -1.45 -17.30 -8.85
N LEU A 18 -2.77 -17.47 -8.75
CA LEU A 18 -3.72 -16.40 -8.43
C LEU A 18 -3.30 -15.57 -7.22
N THR A 19 -2.92 -16.24 -6.13
CA THR A 19 -2.51 -15.58 -4.88
C THR A 19 -1.25 -14.76 -5.07
N ALA A 20 -0.23 -15.34 -5.72
CA ALA A 20 1.04 -14.66 -5.97
C ALA A 20 0.84 -13.43 -6.84
N VAL A 21 0.00 -13.53 -7.87
CA VAL A 21 -0.34 -12.39 -8.73
C VAL A 21 -1.05 -11.29 -7.95
N VAL A 22 -2.00 -11.65 -7.07
CA VAL A 22 -2.73 -10.66 -6.26
C VAL A 22 -1.80 -9.97 -5.25
N VAL A 23 -0.93 -10.70 -4.56
CA VAL A 23 0.03 -10.11 -3.62
C VAL A 23 1.03 -9.22 -4.36
N LEU A 24 1.60 -9.71 -5.46
CA LEU A 24 2.56 -8.95 -6.28
C LEU A 24 1.92 -7.68 -6.84
N ALA A 25 0.70 -7.77 -7.39
CA ALA A 25 -0.04 -6.60 -7.86
C ALA A 25 -0.30 -5.61 -6.72
N GLY A 26 -0.55 -6.11 -5.50
CA GLY A 26 -0.62 -5.29 -4.29
C GLY A 26 0.67 -4.52 -4.05
N ILE A 27 1.82 -5.21 -4.01
CA ILE A 27 3.13 -4.58 -3.74
C ILE A 27 3.45 -3.53 -4.80
N VAL A 28 3.31 -3.87 -6.10
CA VAL A 28 3.63 -2.96 -7.21
C VAL A 28 2.68 -1.76 -7.30
N SER A 29 1.51 -1.83 -6.66
CA SER A 29 0.55 -0.72 -6.68
C SER A 29 1.02 0.52 -5.89
N ASN A 30 2.07 0.40 -5.09
CA ASN A 30 2.67 1.54 -4.39
C ASN A 30 3.22 2.63 -5.33
N ILE A 31 3.52 2.31 -6.59
CA ILE A 31 3.86 3.30 -7.63
C ILE A 31 2.71 4.30 -7.82
N ALA A 32 1.48 3.82 -7.66
CA ALA A 32 0.27 4.64 -7.69
C ALA A 32 -0.08 5.20 -6.30
N SER A 33 0.85 5.16 -5.35
CA SER A 33 0.68 5.60 -3.97
C SER A 33 -0.57 4.96 -3.34
N ASP A 34 -1.49 5.78 -2.83
CA ASP A 34 -2.68 5.33 -2.12
C ASP A 34 -3.77 4.72 -3.02
N ALA A 35 -3.65 4.83 -4.34
CA ALA A 35 -4.59 4.24 -5.30
C ALA A 35 -4.73 2.72 -5.13
N GLY A 36 -3.65 2.04 -4.71
CA GLY A 36 -3.64 0.60 -4.48
C GLY A 36 -4.70 0.16 -3.48
N TYR A 37 -4.94 0.94 -2.42
CA TYR A 37 -5.92 0.62 -1.38
C TYR A 37 -7.34 0.58 -1.92
N VAL A 38 -7.67 1.54 -2.79
CA VAL A 38 -9.02 1.73 -3.32
C VAL A 38 -9.34 0.69 -4.39
N VAL A 39 -8.34 0.24 -5.15
CA VAL A 39 -8.56 -0.58 -6.35
C VAL A 39 -8.17 -2.04 -6.15
N VAL A 40 -6.93 -2.29 -5.70
CA VAL A 40 -6.34 -3.64 -5.73
C VAL A 40 -6.96 -4.53 -4.66
N ILE A 41 -7.25 -3.97 -3.48
CA ILE A 41 -7.82 -4.70 -2.35
C ILE A 41 -9.21 -5.27 -2.64
N PRO A 42 -10.21 -4.47 -3.06
CA PRO A 42 -11.51 -5.02 -3.43
C PRO A 42 -11.40 -5.93 -4.66
N LEU A 43 -10.50 -5.66 -5.60
CA LEU A 43 -10.27 -6.53 -6.75
C LEU A 43 -9.77 -7.91 -6.33
N GLY A 44 -8.81 -7.99 -5.40
CA GLY A 44 -8.32 -9.26 -4.86
C GLY A 44 -9.44 -10.12 -4.27
N ALA A 45 -10.38 -9.49 -3.57
CA ALA A 45 -11.55 -10.17 -3.02
C ALA A 45 -12.45 -10.77 -4.11
N ILE A 46 -12.76 -9.99 -5.16
CA ILE A 46 -13.65 -10.45 -6.24
C ILE A 46 -12.95 -11.52 -7.10
N VAL A 47 -11.64 -11.38 -7.33
CA VAL A 47 -10.84 -12.36 -8.07
C VAL A 47 -10.82 -13.71 -7.34
N PHE A 48 -10.66 -13.71 -6.02
CA PHE A 48 -10.75 -14.94 -5.23
C PHE A 48 -12.16 -15.53 -5.25
N ALA A 49 -13.19 -14.70 -5.08
CA ALA A 49 -14.58 -15.13 -5.16
C ALA A 49 -14.87 -15.83 -6.49
N GLY A 50 -14.48 -15.21 -7.61
CA GLY A 50 -14.70 -15.75 -8.96
C GLY A 50 -13.92 -17.02 -9.25
N ALA A 51 -12.83 -17.28 -8.53
CA ALA A 51 -12.08 -18.53 -8.60
C ALA A 51 -12.61 -19.61 -7.64
N GLY A 52 -13.78 -19.39 -7.00
CA GLY A 52 -14.36 -20.29 -6.01
C GLY A 52 -13.60 -20.33 -4.68
N ARG A 53 -12.74 -19.34 -4.41
CA ARG A 53 -11.94 -19.22 -3.19
C ARG A 53 -12.54 -18.19 -2.24
N HIS A 54 -12.13 -18.21 -0.97
CA HIS A 54 -12.69 -17.33 0.04
C HIS A 54 -12.39 -15.84 -0.27
N PRO A 55 -13.39 -14.96 -0.46
CA PRO A 55 -13.16 -13.56 -0.87
C PRO A 55 -12.34 -12.77 0.15
N ILE A 56 -12.57 -12.99 1.44
CA ILE A 56 -11.77 -12.36 2.51
C ILE A 56 -10.29 -12.76 2.44
N ALA A 57 -9.96 -13.97 1.98
CA ALA A 57 -8.56 -14.36 1.80
C ALA A 57 -7.90 -13.56 0.67
N GLY A 58 -8.63 -13.31 -0.42
CA GLY A 58 -8.18 -12.45 -1.52
C GLY A 58 -8.04 -10.99 -1.12
N LEU A 59 -9.01 -10.48 -0.35
CA LEU A 59 -8.94 -9.16 0.27
C LEU A 59 -7.69 -9.04 1.17
N ALA A 60 -7.44 -10.07 1.98
CA ALA A 60 -6.30 -10.10 2.88
C ALA A 60 -4.95 -10.19 2.16
N ALA A 61 -4.86 -11.03 1.13
CA ALA A 61 -3.68 -11.14 0.29
C ALA A 61 -3.35 -9.81 -0.40
N ALA A 62 -4.37 -9.15 -0.96
CA ALA A 62 -4.20 -7.86 -1.60
C ALA A 62 -3.82 -6.76 -0.57
N PHE A 63 -4.50 -6.69 0.58
CA PHE A 63 -4.18 -5.71 1.62
C PHE A 63 -2.77 -5.90 2.19
N ALA A 64 -2.34 -7.15 2.40
CA ALA A 64 -0.98 -7.48 2.78
C ALA A 64 0.02 -7.00 1.72
N GLY A 65 -0.26 -7.20 0.43
CA GLY A 65 0.59 -6.69 -0.64
C GLY A 65 0.68 -5.17 -0.68
N VAL A 66 -0.48 -4.47 -0.68
CA VAL A 66 -0.57 -3.01 -0.79
C VAL A 66 0.05 -2.30 0.40
N SER A 67 -0.27 -2.75 1.62
CA SER A 67 0.09 -2.06 2.86
C SER A 67 1.30 -2.69 3.55
N GLY A 68 1.26 -4.01 3.74
CA GLY A 68 2.36 -4.75 4.36
C GLY A 68 3.64 -4.76 3.52
N GLY A 69 3.52 -4.61 2.20
CA GLY A 69 4.62 -4.47 1.27
C GLY A 69 4.81 -3.05 0.72
N PHE A 70 4.21 -2.03 1.34
CA PHE A 70 4.15 -0.67 0.80
C PHE A 70 5.51 -0.09 0.41
N SER A 71 6.55 -0.32 1.22
CA SER A 71 7.91 0.16 0.90
C SER A 71 8.64 -0.66 -0.17
N ALA A 72 8.26 -1.90 -0.43
CA ALA A 72 8.95 -2.75 -1.41
C ALA A 72 8.50 -2.39 -2.83
N ASN A 73 9.43 -2.23 -3.76
CA ASN A 73 9.10 -1.88 -5.14
C ASN A 73 10.08 -2.46 -6.15
N LEU A 74 9.59 -2.63 -7.38
CA LEU A 74 10.42 -2.97 -8.54
C LEU A 74 10.92 -1.73 -9.26
N ILE A 75 10.13 -0.65 -9.21
CA ILE A 75 10.40 0.63 -9.86
C ILE A 75 10.40 1.68 -8.78
N ILE A 76 11.34 2.62 -8.89
CA ILE A 76 11.46 3.76 -7.98
C ILE A 76 10.17 4.58 -8.04
N GLY A 77 9.61 4.86 -6.86
CA GLY A 77 8.35 5.59 -6.72
C GLY A 77 8.50 6.87 -5.89
N PRO A 78 7.40 7.62 -5.74
CA PRO A 78 7.37 8.84 -4.94
C PRO A 78 7.84 8.63 -3.49
N THR A 79 7.55 7.47 -2.90
CA THR A 79 7.98 7.11 -1.54
C THR A 79 9.50 7.07 -1.41
N ASP A 80 10.23 6.58 -2.42
CA ASP A 80 11.70 6.54 -2.38
C ASP A 80 12.28 7.95 -2.34
N ALA A 81 11.78 8.83 -3.21
CA ALA A 81 12.22 10.22 -3.28
C ALA A 81 11.89 10.98 -1.99
N LEU A 82 10.69 10.77 -1.45
CA LEU A 82 10.23 11.39 -0.22
C LEU A 82 11.08 10.99 0.99
N LEU A 83 11.27 9.68 1.22
CA LEU A 83 12.06 9.20 2.35
C LEU A 83 13.53 9.62 2.23
N THR A 84 14.09 9.55 1.03
CA THR A 84 15.47 9.99 0.77
C THR A 84 15.64 11.48 1.01
N GLY A 85 14.69 12.31 0.58
CA GLY A 85 14.70 13.75 0.84
C GLY A 85 14.69 14.07 2.33
N ILE A 86 13.86 13.37 3.12
CA ILE A 86 13.83 13.51 4.58
C ILE A 86 15.16 13.07 5.21
N THR A 87 15.73 11.95 4.76
CA THR A 87 17.03 11.45 5.22
C THR A 87 18.15 12.44 4.94
N ASN A 88 18.19 13.05 3.75
CA ASN A 88 19.17 14.07 3.39
C ASN A 88 19.02 15.35 4.23
N ALA A 89 17.78 15.80 4.47
CA ALA A 89 17.53 16.94 5.36
C ALA A 89 17.99 16.65 6.80
N ALA A 90 17.82 15.42 7.29
CA ALA A 90 18.33 15.00 8.59
C ALA A 90 19.86 15.04 8.66
N LEU A 91 20.56 14.56 7.63
CA LEU A 91 22.02 14.62 7.54
C LEU A 91 22.54 16.07 7.51
N GLU A 92 21.92 16.92 6.70
CA GLU A 92 22.24 18.35 6.62
C GLU A 92 22.05 19.05 7.97
N SER A 93 20.92 18.79 8.65
CA SER A 93 20.64 19.37 9.97
C SER A 93 21.67 18.98 11.04
N ALA A 94 22.34 17.85 10.86
CA ALA A 94 23.38 17.34 11.74
C ALA A 94 24.81 17.72 11.30
N ASN A 95 24.97 18.55 10.26
CA ASN A 95 26.26 18.89 9.64
C ASN A 95 27.07 17.66 9.16
N ILE A 96 26.40 16.63 8.66
CA ILE A 96 27.05 15.46 8.07
C ILE A 96 27.16 15.67 6.56
N ASP A 97 28.40 15.71 6.04
CA ASP A 97 28.68 15.81 4.60
C ASP A 97 28.50 14.45 3.92
N TYR A 98 27.24 14.04 3.75
CA TYR A 98 26.82 12.84 3.04
C TYR A 98 25.49 13.09 2.35
N SER A 99 25.34 12.60 1.11
CA SER A 99 24.08 12.67 0.38
C SER A 99 23.67 11.29 -0.12
N MET A 100 22.49 10.86 0.30
CA MET A 100 21.88 9.62 -0.15
C MET A 100 21.17 9.82 -1.50
N SER A 101 21.42 8.90 -2.43
CA SER A 101 20.68 8.83 -3.69
C SER A 101 19.31 8.18 -3.50
N VAL A 102 18.31 8.63 -4.28
CA VAL A 102 16.97 8.01 -4.34
C VAL A 102 17.04 6.52 -4.73
N THR A 103 18.06 6.14 -5.50
CA THR A 103 18.30 4.75 -5.92
C THR A 103 18.97 3.90 -4.82
N GLY A 104 19.39 4.49 -3.70
CA GLY A 104 20.27 3.86 -2.71
C GLY A 104 19.70 2.61 -2.01
N ASN A 105 18.38 2.39 -2.07
CA ASN A 105 17.74 1.19 -1.53
C ASN A 105 17.19 0.24 -2.60
N TRP A 106 17.37 0.54 -3.89
CA TRP A 106 16.59 -0.07 -4.95
C TRP A 106 16.80 -1.58 -5.09
N TYR A 107 18.03 -2.09 -4.96
CA TYR A 107 18.31 -3.52 -5.06
C TYR A 107 17.69 -4.30 -3.90
N PHE A 108 17.75 -3.74 -2.69
CA PHE A 108 17.09 -4.33 -1.53
C PHE A 108 15.57 -4.34 -1.70
N MET A 109 14.98 -3.27 -2.25
CA MET A 109 13.53 -3.19 -2.48
C MET A 109 13.04 -4.19 -3.54
N ILE A 110 13.81 -4.40 -4.62
CA ILE A 110 13.50 -5.43 -5.63
C ILE A 110 13.46 -6.83 -4.99
N ALA A 111 14.49 -7.17 -4.21
CA ALA A 111 14.56 -8.45 -3.53
C ALA A 111 13.41 -8.60 -2.50
N SER A 112 13.08 -7.52 -1.80
CA SER A 112 11.96 -7.45 -0.87
C SER A 112 10.63 -7.75 -1.56
N THR A 113 10.38 -7.20 -2.75
CA THR A 113 9.16 -7.49 -3.53
C THR A 113 9.01 -8.98 -3.81
N VAL A 114 10.09 -9.65 -4.21
CA VAL A 114 10.06 -11.10 -4.49
C VAL A 114 9.78 -11.91 -3.22
N ILE A 115 10.52 -11.63 -2.14
CA ILE A 115 10.37 -12.36 -0.86
C ILE A 115 8.98 -12.14 -0.25
N LEU A 116 8.49 -10.90 -0.20
CA LEU A 116 7.16 -10.60 0.36
C LEU A 116 6.03 -11.20 -0.48
N THR A 117 6.21 -11.31 -1.80
CA THR A 117 5.25 -12.02 -2.67
C THR A 117 5.18 -13.50 -2.30
N ILE A 118 6.33 -14.15 -2.13
CA ILE A 118 6.40 -15.58 -1.75
C ILE A 118 5.78 -15.80 -0.37
N VAL A 119 6.18 -14.98 0.61
CA VAL A 119 5.71 -15.09 1.99
C VAL A 119 4.22 -14.78 2.08
N GLY A 120 3.74 -13.74 1.39
CA GLY A 120 2.32 -13.38 1.36
C GLY A 120 1.49 -14.50 0.77
N THR A 121 1.96 -15.08 -0.34
CA THR A 121 1.32 -16.25 -0.96
C THR A 121 1.24 -17.44 -0.01
N TRP A 122 2.34 -17.71 0.69
CA TRP A 122 2.41 -18.80 1.65
C TRP A 122 1.45 -18.56 2.83
N VAL A 123 1.44 -17.36 3.42
CA VAL A 123 0.52 -17.01 4.51
C VAL A 123 -0.94 -17.14 4.07
N THR A 124 -1.30 -16.62 2.89
CA THR A 124 -2.67 -16.73 2.38
C THR A 124 -3.10 -18.19 2.24
N THR A 125 -2.29 -19.01 1.58
CA THR A 125 -2.67 -20.39 1.21
C THR A 125 -2.54 -21.39 2.35
N LYS A 126 -1.59 -21.19 3.26
CA LYS A 126 -1.29 -22.15 4.34
C LYS A 126 -1.86 -21.76 5.70
N ILE A 127 -2.15 -20.48 5.94
CA ILE A 127 -2.63 -20.01 7.25
C ILE A 127 -4.04 -19.44 7.12
N ILE A 128 -4.26 -18.49 6.20
CA ILE A 128 -5.49 -17.70 6.17
C ILE A 128 -6.66 -18.46 5.55
N GLU A 129 -6.48 -19.04 4.37
CA GLU A 129 -7.55 -19.82 3.72
C GLU A 129 -8.02 -21.01 4.54
N PRO A 130 -7.12 -21.85 5.10
CA PRO A 130 -7.56 -22.96 5.96
C PRO A 130 -8.32 -22.48 7.20
N ARG A 131 -7.93 -21.33 7.76
CA ARG A 131 -8.58 -20.75 8.95
C ARG A 131 -9.96 -20.17 8.67
N LEU A 132 -10.16 -19.59 7.49
CA LEU A 132 -11.45 -19.02 7.07
C LEU A 132 -12.47 -20.10 6.66
N GLY A 133 -12.00 -21.27 6.20
CA GLY A 133 -12.87 -22.38 5.80
C GLY A 133 -13.62 -22.13 4.50
N GLN A 134 -14.73 -22.84 4.30
CA GLN A 134 -15.59 -22.67 3.11
C GLN A 134 -16.40 -21.37 3.21
N TYR A 135 -16.41 -20.61 2.12
CA TYR A 135 -17.19 -19.38 2.04
C TYR A 135 -18.67 -19.69 1.77
N ASN A 136 -19.53 -19.33 2.72
CA ASN A 136 -20.99 -19.48 2.62
C ASN A 136 -21.74 -18.14 2.57
N GLY A 137 -21.05 -17.05 2.17
CA GLY A 137 -21.65 -15.72 2.16
C GLY A 137 -22.53 -15.45 0.94
N GLU A 138 -23.27 -14.34 1.00
CA GLU A 138 -24.25 -13.93 -0.02
C GLU A 138 -23.62 -13.61 -1.39
N TYR A 139 -22.36 -13.18 -1.41
CA TYR A 139 -21.68 -12.84 -2.65
C TYR A 139 -21.05 -14.09 -3.27
N MET A 140 -21.86 -14.89 -3.95
CA MET A 140 -21.35 -15.88 -4.91
C MET A 140 -21.34 -15.24 -6.31
N PRO A 141 -20.19 -15.24 -7.02
CA PRO A 141 -20.19 -14.91 -8.43
C PRO A 141 -21.09 -15.91 -9.13
N ASP A 142 -22.19 -15.40 -9.65
CA ASP A 142 -23.14 -16.18 -10.42
C ASP A 142 -22.43 -16.79 -11.64
N ASP A 143 -22.48 -18.12 -11.77
CA ASP A 143 -21.80 -18.86 -12.84
C ASP A 143 -22.64 -18.92 -14.13
N GLU A 144 -23.81 -18.25 -14.14
CA GLU A 144 -24.63 -18.14 -15.34
C GLU A 144 -23.91 -17.38 -16.46
N PRO A 145 -24.04 -17.86 -17.72
CA PRO A 145 -23.47 -17.20 -18.88
C PRO A 145 -24.07 -15.81 -19.07
N LEU A 146 -23.22 -14.86 -19.42
CA LEU A 146 -23.65 -13.47 -19.64
C LEU A 146 -24.71 -13.38 -20.73
N THR A 147 -25.77 -12.64 -20.43
CA THR A 147 -26.81 -12.30 -21.40
C THR A 147 -26.25 -11.44 -22.54
N GLU A 148 -26.94 -11.41 -23.68
CA GLU A 148 -26.56 -10.55 -24.79
C GLU A 148 -26.55 -9.06 -24.41
N LEU A 149 -27.47 -8.66 -23.54
CA LEU A 149 -27.57 -7.28 -23.05
C LEU A 149 -26.36 -6.91 -22.18
N GLU A 150 -25.94 -7.79 -21.28
CA GLU A 150 -24.74 -7.59 -20.45
C GLU A 150 -23.48 -7.57 -21.33
N ASN A 151 -23.39 -8.44 -22.33
CA ASN A 151 -22.30 -8.42 -23.30
C ASN A 151 -22.22 -7.11 -24.08
N LYS A 152 -23.37 -6.58 -24.51
CA LYS A 152 -23.48 -5.26 -25.15
C LYS A 152 -23.09 -4.14 -24.19
N GLY A 153 -23.52 -4.22 -22.93
CA GLY A 153 -23.13 -3.33 -21.85
C GLY A 153 -21.62 -3.30 -21.65
N LEU A 154 -20.99 -4.47 -21.54
CA LEU A 154 -19.54 -4.59 -21.38
C LEU A 154 -18.77 -3.99 -22.56
N ARG A 155 -19.23 -4.22 -23.81
CA ARG A 155 -18.60 -3.61 -24.99
C ARG A 155 -18.66 -2.08 -24.95
N ARG A 156 -19.83 -1.51 -24.63
CA ARG A 156 -20.00 -0.05 -24.52
C ARG A 156 -19.18 0.54 -23.38
N ALA A 157 -19.15 -0.12 -22.23
CA ALA A 157 -18.31 0.26 -21.11
C ALA A 157 -16.81 0.23 -21.49
N GLY A 158 -16.38 -0.80 -22.23
CA GLY A 158 -15.01 -0.90 -22.76
C GLY A 158 -14.65 0.23 -23.73
N ILE A 159 -15.58 0.64 -24.59
CA ILE A 159 -15.39 1.80 -25.47
C ILE A 159 -15.27 3.09 -24.66
N ALA A 160 -16.13 3.30 -23.66
CA ALA A 160 -16.07 4.46 -22.79
C ALA A 160 -14.76 4.52 -21.98
N LEU A 161 -14.29 3.37 -21.50
CA LEU A 161 -12.98 3.22 -20.86
C LEU A 161 -11.84 3.58 -21.82
N LEU A 162 -11.87 3.09 -23.07
CA LEU A 162 -10.87 3.40 -24.07
C LEU A 162 -10.83 4.91 -24.38
N ILE A 163 -11.99 5.54 -24.54
CA ILE A 163 -12.10 7.00 -24.77
C ILE A 163 -11.50 7.75 -23.57
N PHE A 164 -11.82 7.35 -22.35
CA PHE A 164 -11.25 7.96 -21.14
C PHE A 164 -9.72 7.82 -21.12
N ILE A 165 -9.18 6.63 -21.39
CA ILE A 165 -7.73 6.38 -21.46
C ILE A 165 -7.08 7.27 -22.52
N VAL A 166 -7.67 7.40 -23.70
CA VAL A 166 -7.14 8.26 -24.78
C VAL A 166 -7.14 9.73 -24.35
N ILE A 167 -8.21 10.21 -23.72
CA ILE A 167 -8.27 11.59 -23.20
C ILE A 167 -7.16 11.81 -22.16
N MET A 168 -7.01 10.90 -21.20
CA MET A 168 -5.96 11.00 -20.18
C MET A 168 -4.56 10.94 -20.81
N ALA A 169 -4.34 10.09 -21.81
CA ALA A 169 -3.08 9.99 -22.53
C ALA A 169 -2.75 11.29 -23.28
N VAL A 170 -3.73 11.91 -23.94
CA VAL A 170 -3.54 13.22 -24.60
C VAL A 170 -3.26 14.34 -23.59
N MET A 171 -3.79 14.25 -22.37
CA MET A 171 -3.56 15.26 -21.34
C MET A 171 -2.23 15.07 -20.57
N LEU A 172 -1.64 13.87 -20.58
CA LEU A 172 -0.45 13.53 -19.78
C LEU A 172 0.82 13.23 -20.59
N ILE A 173 0.70 12.71 -21.81
CA ILE A 173 1.88 12.28 -22.61
C ILE A 173 2.56 13.44 -23.35
N PRO A 174 1.84 14.33 -24.06
CA PRO A 174 2.48 15.46 -24.74
C PRO A 174 3.21 16.36 -23.75
N GLU A 175 4.32 16.98 -24.16
CA GLU A 175 5.06 17.94 -23.32
C GLU A 175 4.17 19.11 -22.87
N ASN A 176 3.26 19.54 -23.75
CA ASN A 176 2.25 20.57 -23.48
C ASN A 176 0.94 19.99 -22.90
N GLY A 177 0.99 18.79 -22.31
CA GLY A 177 -0.16 18.14 -21.71
C GLY A 177 -0.74 18.98 -20.56
N ALA A 178 -2.05 19.22 -20.57
CA ALA A 178 -2.72 20.08 -19.60
C ALA A 178 -2.64 19.58 -18.14
N LEU A 179 -2.31 18.30 -17.93
CA LEU A 179 -2.15 17.70 -16.60
C LEU A 179 -0.68 17.53 -16.19
N ARG A 180 0.28 17.99 -17.00
CA ARG A 180 1.68 18.07 -16.60
C ARG A 180 1.94 19.38 -15.88
N ALA A 181 2.86 19.36 -14.92
CA ALA A 181 3.32 20.55 -14.21
C ALA A 181 4.82 20.72 -14.44
N LEU A 182 5.31 21.96 -14.42
CA LEU A 182 6.75 22.22 -14.45
C LEU A 182 7.35 21.79 -13.12
N ASP A 183 8.32 20.89 -13.16
CA ASP A 183 9.17 20.61 -12.00
C ASP A 183 10.26 21.69 -11.92
N GLU A 184 10.23 22.48 -10.84
CA GLU A 184 11.17 23.58 -10.63
C GLU A 184 12.62 23.10 -10.47
N ALA A 185 12.84 21.86 -10.02
CA ALA A 185 14.17 21.31 -9.82
C ALA A 185 14.83 20.87 -11.13
N SER A 186 14.07 20.25 -12.04
CA SER A 186 14.58 19.76 -13.33
C SER A 186 14.34 20.72 -14.50
N GLY A 187 13.43 21.69 -14.35
CA GLY A 187 12.97 22.57 -15.42
C GLY A 187 12.15 21.85 -16.50
N GLN A 188 11.73 20.61 -16.25
CA GLN A 188 10.99 19.78 -17.21
C GLN A 188 9.51 19.70 -16.82
N MET A 189 8.64 19.55 -17.82
CA MET A 189 7.23 19.24 -17.56
C MET A 189 7.12 17.79 -17.10
N THR A 190 6.73 17.53 -15.86
CA THR A 190 6.55 16.18 -15.29
C THR A 190 5.07 15.89 -15.04
N MET A 191 4.76 14.60 -14.83
CA MET A 191 3.42 14.15 -14.45
C MET A 191 3.28 13.95 -12.93
N ASP A 192 4.35 14.19 -12.17
CA ASP A 192 4.46 13.82 -10.76
C ASP A 192 3.43 14.55 -9.90
N TYR A 193 3.19 15.82 -10.21
CA TYR A 193 2.15 16.61 -9.54
C TYR A 193 0.77 15.98 -9.70
N PHE A 194 0.42 15.55 -10.91
CA PHE A 194 -0.86 14.89 -11.19
C PHE A 194 -0.93 13.51 -10.53
N LEU A 195 0.14 12.71 -10.61
CA LEU A 195 0.19 11.39 -9.98
C LEU A 195 0.01 11.48 -8.46
N SER A 196 0.53 12.55 -7.83
CA SER A 196 0.45 12.77 -6.39
C SER A 196 -0.90 13.33 -5.93
N ASN A 197 -1.52 14.23 -6.72
CA ASN A 197 -2.69 14.99 -6.26
C ASN A 197 -3.99 14.69 -7.06
N GLY A 198 -3.88 14.36 -8.34
CA GLY A 198 -5.02 14.19 -9.26
C GLY A 198 -5.43 12.74 -9.52
N LEU A 199 -4.55 11.78 -9.21
CA LEU A 199 -4.74 10.37 -9.57
C LEU A 199 -6.02 9.75 -8.98
N ILE A 200 -6.33 10.03 -7.71
CA ILE A 200 -7.54 9.49 -7.04
C ILE A 200 -8.81 9.93 -7.76
N PHE A 201 -8.85 11.19 -8.22
CA PHE A 201 -10.00 11.73 -8.96
C PHE A 201 -10.11 11.12 -10.36
N ALA A 202 -8.97 10.87 -11.03
CA ALA A 202 -8.95 10.15 -12.29
C ALA A 202 -9.40 8.68 -12.13
N ILE A 203 -9.03 8.02 -11.03
CA ILE A 203 -9.51 6.67 -10.70
C ILE A 203 -11.03 6.68 -10.47
N PHE A 204 -11.57 7.69 -9.79
CA PHE A 204 -13.01 7.86 -9.67
C PHE A 204 -13.68 7.84 -11.05
N PHE A 205 -13.20 8.64 -12.01
CA PHE A 205 -13.77 8.65 -13.36
C PHE A 205 -13.51 7.36 -14.14
N LEU A 206 -12.35 6.74 -13.97
CA LEU A 206 -11.99 5.45 -14.57
C LEU A 206 -13.03 4.37 -14.25
N PHE A 207 -13.60 4.39 -13.05
CA PHE A 207 -14.65 3.45 -12.64
C PHE A 207 -16.08 3.99 -12.84
N ALA A 208 -16.30 5.28 -12.59
CA ALA A 208 -17.62 5.90 -12.69
C ALA A 208 -18.12 5.96 -14.14
N ILE A 209 -17.27 6.34 -15.10
CA ILE A 209 -17.67 6.50 -16.51
C ILE A 209 -18.08 5.15 -17.12
N PRO A 210 -17.25 4.09 -17.11
CA PRO A 210 -17.65 2.79 -17.65
C PRO A 210 -18.80 2.17 -16.84
N GLY A 211 -18.81 2.35 -15.51
CA GLY A 211 -19.88 1.88 -14.63
C GLY A 211 -21.24 2.50 -14.97
N LEU A 212 -21.27 3.81 -15.24
CA LEU A 212 -22.45 4.55 -15.67
C LEU A 212 -22.92 4.05 -17.05
N VAL A 213 -22.02 3.96 -18.03
CA VAL A 213 -22.35 3.48 -19.39
C VAL A 213 -22.87 2.04 -19.37
N TYR A 214 -22.29 1.18 -18.54
CA TYR A 214 -22.78 -0.18 -18.31
C TYR A 214 -24.19 -0.17 -17.72
N GLY A 215 -24.39 0.54 -16.60
CA GLY A 215 -25.65 0.64 -15.89
C GLY A 215 -26.78 1.20 -16.75
N MET A 216 -26.47 2.20 -17.59
CA MET A 216 -27.40 2.73 -18.59
C MET A 216 -27.74 1.70 -19.67
N THR A 217 -26.75 0.95 -20.15
CA THR A 217 -26.99 -0.04 -21.22
C THR A 217 -27.87 -1.19 -20.77
N ILE A 218 -27.71 -1.67 -19.54
CA ILE A 218 -28.55 -2.75 -18.99
C ILE A 218 -29.87 -2.24 -18.38
N GLY A 219 -30.11 -0.93 -18.42
CA GLY A 219 -31.33 -0.31 -17.91
C GLY A 219 -31.43 -0.23 -16.38
N LYS A 220 -30.31 -0.43 -15.66
CA LYS A 220 -30.25 -0.27 -14.19
C LYS A 220 -30.20 1.22 -13.78
N ILE A 221 -29.57 2.06 -14.61
CA ILE A 221 -29.51 3.51 -14.42
C ILE A 221 -30.25 4.16 -15.59
N LYS A 222 -31.47 4.64 -15.36
CA LYS A 222 -32.32 5.27 -16.37
C LYS A 222 -32.33 6.78 -16.25
N SER A 223 -32.03 7.31 -15.07
CA SER A 223 -32.05 8.73 -14.77
C SER A 223 -30.83 9.18 -13.96
N SER A 224 -30.60 10.49 -13.90
CA SER A 224 -29.60 11.08 -13.00
C SER A 224 -29.92 10.79 -11.52
N HIS A 225 -31.20 10.61 -11.17
CA HIS A 225 -31.61 10.24 -9.82
C HIS A 225 -31.09 8.85 -9.44
N ASP A 226 -31.25 7.86 -10.33
CA ASP A 226 -30.78 6.48 -10.09
C ASP A 226 -29.26 6.43 -9.91
N PHE A 227 -28.52 7.29 -10.62
CA PHE A 227 -27.07 7.41 -10.46
C PHE A 227 -26.70 8.00 -9.10
N VAL A 228 -27.35 9.10 -8.70
CA VAL A 228 -27.14 9.73 -7.39
C VAL A 228 -27.56 8.78 -6.25
N GLU A 229 -28.64 8.02 -6.41
CA GLU A 229 -29.08 7.02 -5.44
C GLU A 229 -28.05 5.90 -5.28
N SER A 230 -27.47 5.42 -6.39
CA SER A 230 -26.37 4.44 -6.35
C SER A 230 -25.13 4.95 -5.60
N MET A 231 -24.78 6.23 -5.78
CA MET A 231 -23.71 6.89 -5.02
C MET A 231 -24.08 7.03 -3.54
N THR A 232 -25.34 7.37 -3.25
CA THR A 232 -25.87 7.52 -1.89
C THR A 232 -25.84 6.19 -1.12
N GLU A 233 -26.27 5.11 -1.76
CA GLU A 233 -26.20 3.76 -1.18
C GLU A 233 -24.76 3.35 -0.87
N SER A 234 -23.82 3.66 -1.78
CA SER A 234 -22.39 3.46 -1.54
C SER A 234 -21.91 4.24 -0.31
N MET A 235 -22.32 5.50 -0.15
CA MET A 235 -21.97 6.33 1.02
C MET A 235 -22.61 5.86 2.34
N LYS A 236 -23.82 5.29 2.32
CA LYS A 236 -24.45 4.70 3.51
C LYS A 236 -23.58 3.60 4.11
N SER A 237 -22.95 2.78 3.27
CA SER A 237 -22.05 1.72 3.72
C SER A 237 -20.77 2.24 4.40
N MET A 238 -20.42 3.51 4.16
CA MET A 238 -19.27 4.20 4.75
C MET A 238 -19.57 4.87 6.09
N GLY A 239 -20.79 4.76 6.64
CA GLY A 239 -21.16 5.39 7.91
C GLY A 239 -20.23 5.01 9.07
N SER A 240 -19.91 3.72 9.22
CA SER A 240 -18.96 3.27 10.25
C SER A 240 -17.52 3.71 9.98
N TYR A 241 -17.16 3.90 8.70
CA TYR A 241 -15.86 4.43 8.32
C TYR A 241 -15.69 5.87 8.81
N ILE A 242 -16.68 6.73 8.57
CA ILE A 242 -16.63 8.15 8.95
C ILE A 242 -16.44 8.31 10.46
N VAL A 243 -17.17 7.52 11.26
CA VAL A 243 -17.04 7.54 12.72
C VAL A 243 -15.64 7.11 13.17
N LEU A 244 -15.11 6.01 12.62
CA LEU A 244 -13.77 5.53 12.99
C LEU A 244 -12.68 6.52 12.57
N ALA A 245 -12.74 7.02 11.33
CA ALA A 245 -11.79 7.99 10.80
C ALA A 245 -11.79 9.30 11.60
N PHE A 246 -12.96 9.75 12.08
CA PHE A 246 -13.07 10.92 12.94
C PHE A 246 -12.23 10.77 14.22
N PHE A 247 -12.45 9.69 14.99
CA PHE A 247 -11.71 9.48 16.24
C PHE A 247 -10.23 9.20 16.01
N ALA A 248 -9.88 8.44 14.96
CA ALA A 248 -8.48 8.21 14.59
C ALA A 248 -7.76 9.53 14.25
N ALA A 249 -8.40 10.42 13.48
CA ALA A 249 -7.85 11.72 13.16
C ALA A 249 -7.65 12.61 14.39
N GLN A 250 -8.59 12.62 15.34
CA GLN A 250 -8.41 13.36 16.60
C GLN A 250 -7.25 12.81 17.43
N PHE A 251 -7.13 11.48 17.52
CA PHE A 251 -6.02 10.84 18.22
C PHE A 251 -4.67 11.24 17.61
N ILE A 252 -4.53 11.10 16.29
CA ILE A 252 -3.30 11.47 15.56
C ILE A 252 -2.98 12.95 15.78
N ASN A 253 -3.99 13.83 15.71
CA ASN A 253 -3.80 15.26 15.92
C ASN A 253 -3.32 15.58 17.35
N TYR A 254 -3.97 15.04 18.38
CA TYR A 254 -3.56 15.27 19.76
C TYR A 254 -2.20 14.65 20.08
N PHE A 255 -1.90 13.47 19.53
CA PHE A 255 -0.59 12.84 19.66
C PHE A 255 0.52 13.71 19.05
N SER A 256 0.26 14.31 17.88
CA SER A 256 1.18 15.26 17.24
C SER A 256 1.29 16.57 18.04
N TYR A 257 0.17 17.17 18.45
CA TYR A 257 0.13 18.43 19.20
C TYR A 257 0.88 18.36 20.53
N THR A 258 0.81 17.21 21.20
CA THR A 258 1.49 16.96 22.48
C THR A 258 2.98 16.62 22.33
N ASN A 259 3.49 16.51 21.10
CA ASN A 259 4.85 16.08 20.80
C ASN A 259 5.23 14.71 21.36
N LEU A 260 4.24 13.85 21.66
CA LEU A 260 4.49 12.51 22.21
C LEU A 260 5.35 11.65 21.26
N GLY A 261 5.13 11.76 19.95
CA GLY A 261 5.95 11.07 18.95
C GLY A 261 7.43 11.47 19.02
N THR A 262 7.70 12.77 19.20
CA THR A 262 9.07 13.30 19.35
C THR A 262 9.69 12.84 20.66
N ILE A 263 8.97 12.95 21.78
CA ILE A 263 9.46 12.50 23.10
C ILE A 263 9.81 11.02 23.06
N LEU A 264 8.91 10.17 22.55
CA LEU A 264 9.16 8.72 22.43
C LEU A 264 10.34 8.39 21.51
N SER A 265 10.57 9.18 20.46
CA SER A 265 11.71 9.00 19.56
C SER A 265 13.03 9.37 20.24
N VAL A 266 13.06 10.47 21.00
CA VAL A 266 14.25 10.90 21.76
C VAL A 266 14.58 9.90 22.87
N GLU A 267 13.61 9.55 23.72
CA GLU A 267 13.78 8.55 24.79
C GLU A 267 14.16 7.18 24.22
N GLY A 268 13.58 6.80 23.08
CA GLY A 268 13.94 5.58 22.37
C GLY A 268 15.37 5.58 21.86
N ALA A 269 15.87 6.72 21.37
CA ALA A 269 17.26 6.87 20.95
C ALA A 269 18.22 6.80 22.15
N GLU A 270 17.94 7.52 23.24
CA GLU A 270 18.72 7.45 24.48
C GLU A 270 18.76 6.02 25.04
N PHE A 271 17.64 5.30 25.01
CA PHE A 271 17.58 3.90 25.39
C PHE A 271 18.49 3.02 24.54
N LEU A 272 18.48 3.18 23.21
CA LEU A 272 19.33 2.41 22.30
C LEU A 272 20.82 2.74 22.47
N GLU A 273 21.16 4.01 22.69
CA GLU A 273 22.53 4.44 23.00
C GLU A 273 23.03 3.84 24.31
N ASN A 274 22.21 3.87 25.37
CA ASN A 274 22.58 3.41 26.71
C ASN A 274 22.78 1.88 26.80
N ILE A 275 22.08 1.09 25.99
CA ILE A 275 22.30 -0.36 25.93
C ILE A 275 23.68 -0.70 25.34
N GLY A 276 24.26 0.22 24.55
CA GLY A 276 25.59 0.04 23.95
C GLY A 276 25.63 -0.98 22.80
N PHE A 277 24.48 -1.30 22.20
CA PHE A 277 24.43 -2.13 21.01
C PHE A 277 25.12 -1.45 19.82
N LYS A 278 25.78 -2.26 18.98
CA LYS A 278 26.45 -1.81 17.75
C LYS A 278 26.12 -2.77 16.61
N GLY A 279 26.14 -2.27 15.38
CA GLY A 279 25.90 -3.09 14.19
C GLY A 279 24.51 -3.72 14.17
N LEU A 280 24.44 -5.03 13.87
CA LEU A 280 23.18 -5.72 13.64
C LEU A 280 22.19 -5.71 14.82
N PRO A 281 22.59 -5.97 16.09
CA PRO A 281 21.70 -5.82 17.25
C PRO A 281 21.02 -4.45 17.33
N LEU A 282 21.77 -3.37 17.09
CA LEU A 282 21.25 -2.01 17.13
C LEU A 282 20.19 -1.78 16.04
N ILE A 283 20.45 -2.27 14.83
CA ILE A 283 19.52 -2.15 13.70
C ILE A 283 18.22 -2.92 13.98
N ILE A 284 18.31 -4.14 14.50
CA ILE A 284 17.12 -4.94 14.83
C ILE A 284 16.31 -4.26 15.94
N SER A 285 16.97 -3.73 16.97
CA SER A 285 16.30 -2.96 18.03
C SER A 285 15.62 -1.71 17.49
N PHE A 286 16.25 -1.01 16.54
CA PHE A 286 15.65 0.13 15.86
C PHE A 286 14.41 -0.26 15.04
N ILE A 287 14.43 -1.38 14.31
CA ILE A 287 13.26 -1.89 13.57
C ILE A 287 12.08 -2.13 14.52
N VAL A 288 12.35 -2.76 15.68
CA VAL A 288 11.31 -3.03 16.69
C VAL A 288 10.76 -1.73 17.27
N LEU A 289 11.62 -0.77 17.60
CA LEU A 289 11.22 0.54 18.11
C LEU A 289 10.37 1.29 17.09
N ALA A 290 10.84 1.37 15.84
CA ALA A 290 10.12 2.02 14.76
C ALA A 290 8.75 1.37 14.53
N ALA A 291 8.68 0.03 14.52
CA ALA A 291 7.42 -0.70 14.35
C ALA A 291 6.46 -0.49 15.53
N PHE A 292 6.98 -0.28 16.75
CA PHE A 292 6.15 0.09 17.89
C PHE A 292 5.55 1.48 17.74
N LEU A 293 6.35 2.48 17.35
CA LEU A 293 5.88 3.85 17.09
C LEU A 293 4.87 3.90 15.94
N ASP A 294 5.06 3.04 14.95
CA ASP A 294 4.21 2.90 13.78
C ASP A 294 2.75 2.58 14.12
N LEU A 295 2.53 1.82 15.19
CA LEU A 295 1.17 1.50 15.67
C LEU A 295 0.36 2.74 16.01
N PHE A 296 1.01 3.85 16.38
CA PHE A 296 0.38 5.11 16.80
C PHE A 296 0.31 6.17 15.71
N MET A 297 1.19 6.08 14.70
CA MET A 297 1.32 7.09 13.66
C MET A 297 1.22 6.45 12.27
N GLY A 298 0.06 6.51 11.61
CA GLY A 298 -0.12 5.83 10.31
C GLY A 298 0.64 6.43 9.11
N SER A 299 1.22 7.63 9.22
CA SER A 299 1.90 8.30 8.10
C SER A 299 3.40 8.04 8.10
N ALA A 300 3.89 7.40 7.03
CA ALA A 300 5.31 7.12 6.83
C ALA A 300 6.16 8.40 6.85
N SER A 301 5.81 9.39 6.03
CA SER A 301 6.57 10.64 5.95
C SER A 301 6.57 11.43 7.26
N ALA A 302 5.44 11.47 7.98
CA ALA A 302 5.36 12.19 9.25
C ALA A 302 6.24 11.54 10.33
N LYS A 303 6.22 10.20 10.43
CA LYS A 303 7.09 9.47 11.36
C LYS A 303 8.55 9.67 11.00
N TRP A 304 8.90 9.50 9.72
CA TRP A 304 10.29 9.61 9.29
C TRP A 304 10.84 11.02 9.48
N ALA A 305 10.02 12.06 9.29
CA ALA A 305 10.43 13.44 9.56
C ALA A 305 10.81 13.70 11.03
N ILE A 306 10.21 12.95 11.98
CA ILE A 306 10.55 13.04 13.40
C ILE A 306 11.74 12.14 13.75
N MET A 307 11.77 10.93 13.20
CA MET A 307 12.77 9.91 13.55
C MET A 307 14.11 10.14 12.85
N ALA A 308 14.12 10.54 11.58
CA ALA A 308 15.33 10.65 10.78
C ALA A 308 16.35 11.63 11.40
N PRO A 309 15.98 12.84 11.86
CA PRO A 309 16.93 13.78 12.49
C PRO A 309 17.63 13.24 13.74
N ILE A 310 17.05 12.22 14.39
CA ILE A 310 17.59 11.61 15.61
C ILE A 310 18.41 10.37 15.23
N PHE A 311 17.79 9.41 14.55
CA PHE A 311 18.37 8.09 14.32
C PHE A 311 19.36 8.04 13.16
N VAL A 312 19.18 8.86 12.11
CA VAL A 312 20.13 8.86 10.97
C VAL A 312 21.52 9.34 11.43
N PRO A 313 21.67 10.49 12.10
CA PRO A 313 22.97 10.92 12.61
C PRO A 313 23.57 9.96 13.66
N MET A 314 22.75 9.44 14.57
CA MET A 314 23.18 8.45 15.57
C MET A 314 23.80 7.21 14.91
N MET A 315 23.10 6.61 13.94
CA MET A 315 23.58 5.42 13.23
C MET A 315 24.80 5.71 12.36
N PHE A 316 24.83 6.90 11.72
CA PHE A 316 25.97 7.38 10.94
C PHE A 316 27.25 7.44 11.78
N ASN A 317 27.17 8.04 12.97
CA ASN A 317 28.30 8.15 13.90
C ASN A 317 28.79 6.79 14.43
N LEU A 318 27.96 5.76 14.36
CA LEU A 318 28.30 4.38 14.70
C LEU A 318 28.81 3.56 13.50
N GLY A 319 29.03 4.21 12.35
CA GLY A 319 29.61 3.60 11.14
C GLY A 319 28.60 2.87 10.26
N LEU A 320 27.29 3.14 10.43
CA LEU A 320 26.23 2.60 9.58
C LEU A 320 25.79 3.64 8.55
N THR A 321 25.60 3.22 7.31
CA THR A 321 25.18 4.11 6.23
C THR A 321 23.73 4.59 6.41
N PRO A 322 23.38 5.84 6.03
CA PRO A 322 22.00 6.34 6.07
C PRO A 322 21.00 5.46 5.32
N GLU A 323 21.44 4.84 4.23
CA GLU A 323 20.67 3.92 3.42
C GLU A 323 20.19 2.70 4.21
N LEU A 324 21.03 2.19 5.12
CA LEU A 324 20.70 1.06 5.98
C LEU A 324 19.67 1.46 7.04
N THR A 325 19.85 2.63 7.65
CA THR A 325 18.87 3.18 8.61
C THR A 325 17.51 3.40 7.93
N GLN A 326 17.51 3.93 6.71
CA GLN A 326 16.28 4.10 5.92
C GLN A 326 15.64 2.75 5.58
N ILE A 327 16.41 1.72 5.21
CA ILE A 327 15.85 0.37 4.99
C ILE A 327 15.21 -0.17 6.27
N ALA A 328 15.89 -0.06 7.41
CA ALA A 328 15.38 -0.52 8.69
C ALA A 328 14.05 0.16 9.05
N TYR A 329 13.97 1.47 8.82
CA TYR A 329 12.73 2.23 8.96
C TYR A 329 11.63 1.74 8.01
N ARG A 330 11.95 1.55 6.71
CA ARG A 330 11.00 1.08 5.68
C ARG A 330 10.39 -0.30 6.00
N ILE A 331 11.20 -1.20 6.55
CA ILE A 331 10.75 -2.51 7.03
C ILE A 331 9.73 -2.31 8.15
N ALA A 332 10.09 -1.53 9.16
CA ALA A 332 9.26 -1.29 10.32
C ALA A 332 7.92 -0.62 9.98
N ASP A 333 7.96 0.42 9.14
CA ASP A 333 6.79 1.19 8.72
C ASP A 333 5.78 0.33 7.94
N SER A 334 6.25 -0.58 7.10
CA SER A 334 5.36 -1.35 6.24
C SER A 334 4.63 -2.47 6.99
N VAL A 335 5.34 -3.22 7.84
CA VAL A 335 4.86 -4.51 8.34
C VAL A 335 3.73 -4.42 9.36
N VAL A 336 3.57 -3.30 10.06
CA VAL A 336 2.50 -3.15 11.06
C VAL A 336 1.31 -2.27 10.61
N ASN A 337 1.42 -1.61 9.45
CA ASN A 337 0.32 -0.85 8.84
C ASN A 337 -0.96 -1.68 8.63
N ILE A 338 -0.83 -3.01 8.49
CA ILE A 338 -1.97 -3.93 8.31
C ILE A 338 -2.64 -4.37 9.62
N ILE A 339 -2.06 -4.05 10.77
CA ILE A 339 -2.61 -4.40 12.10
C ILE A 339 -2.97 -3.21 12.97
N THR A 340 -2.63 -1.97 12.55
CA THR A 340 -3.02 -0.76 13.27
C THR A 340 -4.35 -0.18 12.80
N PRO A 341 -5.33 0.06 13.71
CA PRO A 341 -6.59 0.72 13.36
C PRO A 341 -6.41 2.23 13.10
N LEU A 342 -5.25 2.80 13.40
CA LEU A 342 -4.92 4.21 13.20
C LEU A 342 -4.40 4.51 11.78
N MET A 343 -4.17 3.47 10.98
CA MET A 343 -3.82 3.61 9.58
C MET A 343 -4.98 4.21 8.77
N SER A 344 -4.71 5.21 7.93
CA SER A 344 -5.73 6.05 7.27
C SER A 344 -6.77 5.28 6.45
N TYR A 345 -6.39 4.15 5.85
CA TYR A 345 -7.27 3.31 5.04
C TYR A 345 -7.87 2.12 5.80
N PHE A 346 -7.49 1.86 7.05
CA PHE A 346 -7.91 0.66 7.80
C PHE A 346 -9.43 0.53 7.86
N ALA A 347 -10.08 1.66 8.14
CA ALA A 347 -11.52 1.77 8.18
C ALA A 347 -12.18 1.41 6.82
N MET A 348 -11.56 1.81 5.70
CA MET A 348 -12.07 1.52 4.35
C MET A 348 -11.97 0.03 4.06
N ILE A 349 -10.86 -0.59 4.47
CA ILE A 349 -10.65 -2.04 4.31
C ILE A 349 -11.69 -2.83 5.11
N LEU A 350 -12.04 -2.36 6.31
CA LEU A 350 -13.12 -2.95 7.09
C LEU A 350 -14.47 -2.89 6.34
N VAL A 351 -14.78 -1.78 5.67
CA VAL A 351 -16.00 -1.67 4.86
C VAL A 351 -15.98 -2.67 3.69
N PHE A 352 -14.83 -2.82 3.02
CA PHE A 352 -14.68 -3.83 1.96
C PHE A 352 -14.86 -5.25 2.49
N MET A 353 -14.33 -5.56 3.68
CA MET A 353 -14.51 -6.86 4.34
C MET A 353 -15.98 -7.12 4.69
N LYS A 354 -16.68 -6.10 5.24
CA LYS A 354 -18.12 -6.13 5.56
C LYS A 354 -19.04 -6.36 4.36
N ARG A 355 -18.52 -6.19 3.14
CA ARG A 355 -19.27 -6.58 1.93
C ARG A 355 -19.44 -8.10 1.82
N TYR A 356 -18.47 -8.87 2.29
CA TYR A 356 -18.45 -10.33 2.19
C TYR A 356 -18.83 -11.04 3.49
N ASP A 357 -18.60 -10.40 4.63
CA ASP A 357 -19.03 -10.86 5.96
C ASP A 357 -19.50 -9.68 6.82
N LYS A 358 -20.81 -9.56 7.03
CA LYS A 358 -21.43 -8.47 7.80
C LYS A 358 -21.01 -8.45 9.27
N ARG A 359 -20.54 -9.59 9.82
CA ARG A 359 -20.12 -9.71 11.23
C ARG A 359 -18.68 -9.28 11.46
N SER A 360 -17.91 -9.08 10.39
CA SER A 360 -16.53 -8.64 10.48
C SER A 360 -16.41 -7.29 11.18
N GLY A 361 -15.59 -7.24 12.23
CA GLY A 361 -15.24 -6.05 12.99
C GLY A 361 -13.74 -5.75 12.92
N LEU A 362 -13.31 -4.73 13.66
CA LEU A 362 -11.89 -4.36 13.76
C LEU A 362 -11.03 -5.55 14.20
N GLY A 363 -11.45 -6.27 15.26
CA GLY A 363 -10.74 -7.44 15.74
C GLY A 363 -10.63 -8.57 14.71
N THR A 364 -11.67 -8.77 13.87
CA THR A 364 -11.64 -9.77 12.79
C THR A 364 -10.59 -9.39 11.74
N LEU A 365 -10.55 -8.13 11.34
CA LEU A 365 -9.56 -7.65 10.37
C LEU A 365 -8.14 -7.76 10.92
N ILE A 366 -7.89 -7.25 12.14
CA ILE A 366 -6.57 -7.33 12.80
C ILE A 366 -6.12 -8.79 12.96
N SER A 367 -6.98 -9.67 13.47
CA SER A 367 -6.63 -11.09 13.67
C SER A 367 -6.40 -11.87 12.36
N THR A 368 -7.00 -11.42 11.26
CA THR A 368 -6.74 -11.94 9.91
C THR A 368 -5.40 -11.43 9.36
N MET A 369 -5.01 -10.19 9.67
CA MET A 369 -3.77 -9.59 9.19
C MET A 369 -2.54 -9.90 10.04
N LEU A 370 -2.72 -10.22 11.33
CA LEU A 370 -1.63 -10.49 12.26
C LEU A 370 -0.65 -11.57 11.76
N PRO A 371 -1.08 -12.70 11.16
CA PRO A 371 -0.15 -13.67 10.57
C PRO A 371 0.69 -13.10 9.43
N TYR A 372 0.13 -12.21 8.60
CA TYR A 372 0.92 -11.54 7.55
C TYR A 372 1.95 -10.60 8.16
N SER A 373 1.56 -9.78 9.13
CA SER A 373 2.44 -8.82 9.78
C SER A 373 3.65 -9.51 10.41
N ILE A 374 3.42 -10.59 11.16
CA ILE A 374 4.48 -11.39 11.79
C ILE A 374 5.38 -12.03 10.73
N ALA A 375 4.80 -12.67 9.71
CA ALA A 375 5.57 -13.34 8.66
C ALA A 375 6.40 -12.35 7.83
N PHE A 376 5.85 -11.18 7.51
CA PHE A 376 6.55 -10.13 6.79
C PHE A 376 7.68 -9.55 7.65
N PHE A 377 7.41 -9.23 8.92
CA PHE A 377 8.44 -8.77 9.85
C PHE A 377 9.62 -9.74 9.92
N ILE A 378 9.35 -11.03 10.17
CA ILE A 378 10.40 -12.06 10.29
C ILE A 378 11.16 -12.20 8.96
N SER A 379 10.46 -12.37 7.84
CA SER A 379 11.12 -12.61 6.55
C SER A 379 11.94 -11.41 6.07
N TRP A 380 11.49 -10.19 6.34
CA TRP A 380 12.16 -8.98 5.90
C TRP A 380 13.36 -8.65 6.79
N VAL A 381 13.26 -8.88 8.11
CA VAL A 381 14.42 -8.84 9.01
C VAL A 381 15.44 -9.90 8.62
N LEU A 382 15.02 -11.13 8.30
CA LEU A 382 15.95 -12.16 7.82
C LEU A 382 16.63 -11.76 6.50
N LEU A 383 15.89 -11.16 5.57
CA LEU A 383 16.46 -10.63 4.33
C LEU A 383 17.53 -9.56 4.62
N LEU A 384 17.24 -8.64 5.55
CA LEU A 384 18.20 -7.63 6.01
C LEU A 384 19.46 -8.26 6.61
N VAL A 385 19.30 -9.25 7.47
CA VAL A 385 20.41 -9.98 8.11
C VAL A 385 21.30 -10.66 7.06
N ILE A 386 20.70 -11.32 6.07
CA ILE A 386 21.44 -11.95 4.96
C ILE A 386 22.25 -10.89 4.19
N TRP A 387 21.63 -9.75 3.90
CA TRP A 387 22.28 -8.66 3.17
C TRP A 387 23.43 -8.03 3.97
N TYR A 388 23.24 -7.89 5.29
CA TYR A 388 24.24 -7.39 6.22
C TYR A 388 25.52 -8.23 6.20
N PHE A 389 25.39 -9.56 6.24
CA PHE A 389 26.56 -10.46 6.22
C PHE A 389 27.17 -10.65 4.83
N THR A 390 26.37 -10.54 3.77
CA THR A 390 26.87 -10.74 2.39
C THR A 390 27.48 -9.48 1.79
N SER A 391 27.28 -8.31 2.39
CA SER A 391 27.80 -7.01 1.92
C SER A 391 27.47 -6.72 0.46
N ILE A 392 26.35 -7.26 -0.03
CA ILE A 392 25.82 -6.98 -1.37
C ILE A 392 25.41 -5.50 -1.40
N PRO A 393 25.65 -4.77 -2.52
CA PRO A 393 25.14 -3.42 -2.65
C PRO A 393 23.61 -3.37 -2.42
N ILE A 394 23.14 -2.42 -1.62
CA ILE A 394 21.70 -2.21 -1.35
C ILE A 394 21.03 -1.36 -2.43
N GLY A 395 21.84 -0.65 -3.22
CA GLY A 395 21.47 0.08 -4.42
C GLY A 395 22.71 0.38 -5.27
N PRO A 396 22.54 1.07 -6.42
CA PRO A 396 23.67 1.56 -7.21
C PRO A 396 24.59 2.41 -6.33
N ASP A 397 25.86 2.02 -6.22
CA ASP A 397 26.90 2.65 -5.40
C ASP A 397 26.59 2.79 -3.89
N ALA A 398 25.61 2.05 -3.39
CA ALA A 398 25.20 2.08 -1.98
C ALA A 398 25.43 0.75 -1.26
N TYR A 399 26.01 0.79 -0.06
CA TYR A 399 26.36 -0.37 0.77
C TYR A 399 25.82 -0.19 2.19
N MET A 400 25.78 -1.27 2.99
CA MET A 400 25.32 -1.21 4.39
C MET A 400 26.36 -0.64 5.37
N HIS A 401 27.63 -0.67 4.96
CA HIS A 401 28.77 -0.20 5.74
C HIS A 401 29.59 0.76 4.89
N PHE A 402 30.15 1.79 5.53
CA PHE A 402 31.19 2.61 4.89
C PHE A 402 32.37 1.71 4.51
N ARG A 403 32.89 1.91 3.29
CA ARG A 403 34.06 1.19 2.78
C ARG A 403 35.36 1.89 3.12
#